data_AF-A0A8X7SST9-F1
#
_entry.id   AF-A0A8X7SST9-F1
#
_cell.length_a   1.000
_cell.length_b   1.000
_cell.length_c   1.000
_cell.angle_alpha   90.00
_cell.angle_beta   90.00
_cell.angle_gamma   90.00
#
_symmetry.space_group_name_H-M   'P 1'
#
loop_
_entity.id
_entity.type
_entity.pdbx_description
1 polymer ?
#
loop_
_entity_poly.entity_id
_entity_poly.type
_entity_poly.pdbx_seq_one_letter_code
_entity_poly.pdbx_strand_id
1 'polypeptide(L)'
;MLLVDPKQVKNKRKFHLLTHLGTGIVMHGPAKNFATERYESFNSVARNASMCSNRGAPSRDIALRLYGQELIRRIILDRKRTSAAPLMDFASTFQMDALLHLYGVEAKQKELKEGSHRREE
;
A
#
# COMPACT_ATOMS: atom_id res chain seq x y z
N MET A 1 -17.61 -11.94 -40.47
CA MET A 1 -17.61 -10.59 -39.85
C MET A 1 -18.77 -10.55 -38.87
N LEU A 2 -18.50 -10.48 -37.56
CA LEU A 2 -19.56 -10.44 -36.54
C LEU A 2 -20.25 -9.07 -36.59
N LEU A 3 -21.52 -9.06 -37.01
CA LEU A 3 -22.34 -7.87 -37.02
C LEU A 3 -22.86 -7.64 -35.58
N VAL A 4 -22.21 -6.75 -34.84
CA VAL A 4 -22.63 -6.37 -33.49
C VAL A 4 -23.63 -5.22 -33.61
N ASP A 5 -24.88 -5.44 -33.22
CA ASP A 5 -25.90 -4.39 -33.15
C ASP A 5 -25.55 -3.40 -32.03
N PRO A 6 -25.28 -2.11 -32.32
CA PRO A 6 -24.94 -1.09 -31.32
C PRO A 6 -26.00 -0.95 -30.21
N LYS A 7 -27.26 -1.30 -30.48
CA LYS A 7 -28.34 -1.24 -29.49
C LYS A 7 -28.12 -2.23 -28.34
N GLN A 8 -27.40 -3.33 -28.57
CA GLN A 8 -27.11 -4.33 -27.53
C GLN A 8 -26.12 -3.85 -26.48
N VAL A 9 -25.36 -2.79 -26.75
CA VAL A 9 -24.43 -2.18 -25.78
C VAL A 9 -25.20 -1.70 -24.55
N LYS A 10 -26.36 -1.06 -24.77
CA LYS A 10 -27.25 -0.56 -23.71
C LYS A 10 -27.74 -1.66 -22.77
N ASN A 11 -27.91 -2.88 -23.30
CA ASN A 11 -28.42 -4.02 -22.56
C ASN A 11 -27.35 -4.74 -21.72
N LYS A 12 -26.06 -4.38 -21.86
CA LYS A 12 -25.04 -4.99 -20.98
C LYS A 12 -25.21 -4.43 -19.58
N ARG A 13 -25.20 -5.34 -18.60
CA ARG A 13 -25.32 -5.03 -17.16
C ARG A 13 -24.37 -3.91 -16.71
N LYS A 14 -23.14 -3.87 -17.24
CA LYS A 14 -22.14 -2.84 -16.93
C LYS A 14 -22.58 -1.41 -17.33
N PHE A 15 -23.33 -1.25 -18.42
CA PHE A 15 -23.84 0.06 -18.83
C PHE A 15 -25.11 0.44 -18.07
N HIS A 16 -25.95 -0.53 -17.70
CA HIS A 16 -27.09 -0.27 -16.81
C HIS A 16 -26.64 0.25 -15.43
N LEU A 17 -25.52 -0.23 -14.90
CA LEU A 17 -24.94 0.28 -13.64
C LEU A 17 -24.68 1.80 -13.68
N LEU A 18 -24.41 2.40 -14.84
CA LEU A 18 -24.19 3.84 -14.96
C LEU A 18 -25.46 4.67 -14.69
N THR A 19 -26.66 4.12 -14.90
CA THR A 19 -27.91 4.83 -14.59
C THR A 19 -28.09 5.01 -13.08
N HIS A 20 -27.45 4.16 -12.27
CA HIS A 20 -27.44 4.22 -10.81
C HIS A 20 -26.21 4.96 -10.25
N LEU A 21 -25.36 5.53 -11.12
CA LEU A 21 -24.14 6.17 -10.67
C LEU A 21 -24.42 7.40 -9.80
N GLY A 22 -25.42 8.22 -10.17
CA GLY A 22 -25.78 9.41 -9.41
C GLY A 22 -26.25 9.09 -7.98
N THR A 23 -27.16 8.11 -7.84
CA THR A 23 -27.62 7.63 -6.53
C THR A 23 -26.49 7.00 -5.74
N GLY A 24 -25.61 6.23 -6.39
CA GLY A 24 -24.40 5.67 -5.79
C GLY A 24 -23.45 6.75 -5.24
N ILE A 25 -23.23 7.84 -5.99
CA ILE A 25 -22.34 8.92 -5.55
C ILE A 25 -22.89 9.63 -4.31
N VAL A 26 -24.20 9.88 -4.26
CA VAL A 26 -24.84 10.53 -3.11
C VAL A 26 -24.74 9.66 -1.85
N MET A 27 -24.95 8.35 -1.98
CA MET A 27 -24.98 7.44 -0.82
C MET A 27 -23.58 7.03 -0.33
N HIS A 28 -22.61 6.94 -1.22
CA HIS A 28 -21.33 6.28 -0.94
C HIS A 28 -20.09 7.13 -1.30
N GLY A 29 -20.30 8.34 -1.81
CA GLY A 29 -19.22 9.27 -2.18
C GLY A 29 -18.70 9.08 -3.61
N PRO A 30 -17.59 9.73 -3.98
CA PRO A 30 -17.12 9.83 -5.36
C PRO A 30 -16.99 8.49 -6.08
N ALA A 31 -17.34 8.45 -7.37
CA ALA A 31 -17.30 7.24 -8.20
C ALA A 31 -15.92 6.52 -8.19
N LYS A 32 -14.85 7.29 -8.04
CA LYS A 32 -13.46 6.79 -7.90
C LYS A 32 -13.29 5.83 -6.72
N ASN A 33 -14.11 5.92 -5.68
CA ASN A 33 -14.06 5.03 -4.53
C ASN A 33 -14.59 3.63 -4.86
N PHE A 34 -15.39 3.47 -5.92
CA PHE A 34 -15.85 2.15 -6.43
C PHE A 34 -14.94 1.58 -7.51
N ALA A 35 -13.93 2.33 -7.96
CA ALA A 35 -13.01 1.84 -8.97
C ALA A 35 -12.21 0.66 -8.41
N THR A 36 -12.44 -0.53 -8.97
CA THR A 36 -11.69 -1.73 -8.60
C THR A 36 -10.25 -1.68 -9.07
N GLU A 37 -9.91 -0.77 -9.97
CA GLU A 37 -8.56 -0.58 -10.54
C GLU A 37 -7.46 -0.50 -9.47
N ARG A 38 -7.70 0.21 -8.36
CA ARG A 38 -6.72 0.29 -7.25
C ARG A 38 -6.53 -1.07 -6.59
N TYR A 39 -7.60 -1.84 -6.40
CA TYR A 39 -7.52 -3.18 -5.81
C TYR A 39 -6.92 -4.19 -6.80
N GLU A 40 -7.25 -4.07 -8.08
CA GLU A 40 -6.73 -4.93 -9.15
C GLU A 40 -5.23 -4.72 -9.37
N SER A 41 -4.75 -3.47 -9.33
CA SER A 41 -3.32 -3.19 -9.44
C SER A 41 -2.51 -3.84 -8.30
N PHE A 42 -3.10 -3.96 -7.10
CA PHE A 42 -2.49 -4.63 -5.96
C PHE A 42 -2.32 -6.15 -6.16
N ASN A 43 -3.12 -6.79 -7.02
CA ASN A 43 -2.97 -8.22 -7.31
C ASN A 43 -1.58 -8.55 -7.88
N SER A 44 -0.97 -7.63 -8.63
CA SER A 44 0.38 -7.79 -9.15
C SER A 44 1.44 -7.86 -8.02
N VAL A 45 1.30 -6.99 -7.02
CA VAL A 45 2.17 -6.92 -5.84
C VAL A 45 2.04 -8.18 -5.00
N ALA A 46 0.81 -8.61 -4.71
CA ALA A 46 0.54 -9.84 -3.96
C ALA A 46 1.04 -11.09 -4.70
N ARG A 47 0.89 -11.14 -6.03
CA ARG A 47 1.41 -12.25 -6.85
C ARG A 47 2.93 -12.31 -6.84
N ASN A 48 3.61 -11.18 -6.97
CA ASN A 48 5.07 -11.11 -6.84
C ASN A 48 5.54 -11.54 -5.44
N ALA A 49 4.81 -11.13 -4.40
CA ALA A 49 5.07 -11.56 -3.04
C ALA A 49 4.91 -13.09 -2.86
N SER A 50 3.89 -13.67 -3.48
CA SER A 50 3.68 -15.12 -3.49
C SER A 50 4.74 -15.89 -4.28
N MET A 51 5.11 -15.41 -5.49
CA MET A 51 6.07 -16.11 -6.37
C MET A 51 7.47 -16.18 -5.76
N CYS A 52 7.88 -15.14 -5.03
CA CYS A 52 9.16 -15.07 -4.34
C CYS A 52 9.10 -15.56 -2.89
N SER A 53 8.00 -16.21 -2.46
CA SER A 53 7.90 -16.82 -1.13
C SER A 53 8.61 -18.18 -1.09
N ASN A 54 9.04 -18.61 0.09
CA ASN A 54 9.63 -19.94 0.28
C ASN A 54 8.59 -21.09 0.20
N ARG A 55 7.37 -20.78 -0.27
CA ARG A 55 6.22 -21.67 -0.52
C ARG A 55 5.69 -22.47 0.68
N GLY A 56 6.37 -22.48 1.83
CA GLY A 56 5.92 -23.13 3.06
C GLY A 56 4.76 -22.39 3.75
N ALA A 57 4.74 -21.06 3.66
CA ALA A 57 3.64 -20.23 4.18
C ALA A 57 3.49 -18.91 3.39
N PRO A 58 3.02 -18.96 2.13
CA PRO A 58 2.95 -17.78 1.25
C PRO A 58 2.16 -16.62 1.85
N SER A 59 1.08 -16.91 2.58
CA SER A 59 0.27 -15.90 3.27
C SER A 59 1.05 -15.13 4.33
N ARG A 60 1.88 -15.83 5.12
CA ARG A 60 2.76 -15.23 6.13
C ARG A 60 3.80 -14.34 5.47
N ASP A 61 4.42 -14.82 4.39
CA ASP A 61 5.46 -14.08 3.67
C ASP A 61 4.90 -12.81 3.00
N ILE A 62 3.71 -12.90 2.40
CA ILE A 62 3.00 -11.75 1.85
C ILE A 62 2.67 -10.75 2.96
N ALA A 63 2.11 -11.21 4.09
CA ALA A 63 1.76 -10.34 5.21
C ALA A 63 2.98 -9.60 5.77
N LEU A 64 4.12 -10.29 5.92
CA LEU A 64 5.38 -9.67 6.38
C LEU A 64 5.87 -8.60 5.40
N ARG A 65 5.81 -8.86 4.09
CA ARG A 65 6.21 -7.89 3.06
C ARG A 65 5.31 -6.64 3.06
N LEU A 66 3.99 -6.83 3.13
CA LEU A 66 3.04 -5.72 3.19
C LEU A 66 3.21 -4.88 4.46
N TYR A 67 3.45 -5.54 5.59
CA TYR A 67 3.73 -4.86 6.84
C TYR A 67 5.01 -4.03 6.76
N GLY A 68 6.08 -4.57 6.18
CA GLY A 68 7.32 -3.82 5.92
C GLY A 68 7.11 -2.58 5.05
N GLN A 69 6.30 -2.68 3.99
CA GLN A 69 5.94 -1.53 3.14
C GLN A 69 5.16 -0.45 3.91
N GLU A 70 4.22 -0.83 4.77
CA GLU A 70 3.49 0.10 5.62
C GLU A 70 4.39 0.78 6.66
N LEU A 71 5.37 0.05 7.23
CA LEU A 71 6.37 0.63 8.11
C LEU A 71 7.20 1.71 7.39
N ILE A 72 7.71 1.41 6.20
CA ILE A 72 8.48 2.38 5.39
C ILE A 72 7.62 3.60 5.06
N ARG A 73 6.38 3.38 4.60
CA ARG A 73 5.42 4.47 4.35
C ARG A 73 5.24 5.33 5.58
N ARG A 74 5.10 4.71 6.76
CA ARG A 74 4.94 5.42 8.03
C ARG A 74 6.19 6.22 8.40
N ILE A 75 7.38 5.67 8.24
CA ILE A 75 8.65 6.40 8.46
C ILE A 75 8.73 7.62 7.55
N ILE A 76 8.40 7.47 6.27
CA ILE A 76 8.48 8.55 5.27
C ILE A 76 7.44 9.65 5.56
N LEU A 77 6.23 9.26 5.95
CA LEU A 77 5.11 10.18 6.13
C LEU A 77 5.07 10.85 7.51
N ASP A 78 5.55 10.16 8.55
CA ASP A 78 5.49 10.62 9.94
C ASP A 78 6.67 11.55 10.25
N ARG A 79 6.55 12.81 9.81
CA ARG A 79 7.57 13.86 9.99
C ARG A 79 7.69 14.37 11.44
N LYS A 80 6.83 13.92 12.38
CA LYS A 80 6.62 14.53 13.70
C LYS A 80 6.81 13.60 14.92
N ARG A 81 7.08 12.30 14.77
CA ARG A 81 7.37 11.42 15.92
C ARG A 81 8.84 11.01 15.97
N THR A 82 9.54 11.56 16.95
CA THR A 82 10.94 11.29 17.30
C THR A 82 11.16 9.93 17.98
N SER A 83 10.12 9.22 18.40
CA SER A 83 10.29 7.91 19.03
C SER A 83 10.32 6.78 18.00
N ALA A 84 11.53 6.46 17.55
CA ALA A 84 11.84 5.23 16.84
C ALA A 84 11.57 3.96 17.67
N ALA A 85 11.10 4.04 18.92
CA ALA A 85 10.98 2.89 19.83
C ALA A 85 10.15 1.72 19.27
N PRO A 86 8.94 1.90 18.71
CA PRO A 86 8.19 0.78 18.12
C PRO A 86 8.86 0.21 16.86
N LEU A 87 9.63 1.05 16.16
CA LEU A 87 10.43 0.66 15.01
C LEU A 87 11.65 -0.17 15.44
N MET A 88 12.32 0.23 16.52
CA MET A 88 13.54 -0.40 17.05
C MET A 88 13.22 -1.71 17.79
N ASP A 89 12.10 -1.79 18.51
CA ASP A 89 11.63 -3.02 19.14
C ASP A 89 11.29 -4.08 18.09
N PHE A 90 10.63 -3.69 17.00
CA PHE A 90 10.39 -4.60 15.87
C PHE A 90 11.68 -4.88 15.06
N ALA A 91 12.54 -3.88 14.89
CA ALA A 91 13.83 -4.01 14.21
C ALA A 91 14.77 -5.00 14.89
N SER A 92 14.72 -5.06 16.22
CA SER A 92 15.48 -6.05 16.99
C SER A 92 14.97 -7.48 16.78
N THR A 93 13.72 -7.65 16.32
CA THR A 93 13.09 -8.95 16.11
C THR A 93 13.30 -9.49 14.69
N PHE A 94 13.68 -8.65 13.73
CA PHE A 94 13.75 -9.05 12.32
C PHE A 94 14.86 -8.30 11.59
N GLN A 95 15.64 -9.00 10.76
CA GLN A 95 16.72 -8.46 9.90
C GLN A 95 16.30 -7.20 9.13
N MET A 96 16.37 -6.03 9.77
CA MET A 96 16.03 -4.76 9.14
C MET A 96 17.07 -4.34 8.13
N ASP A 97 18.32 -4.70 8.33
CA ASP A 97 19.40 -4.43 7.37
C ASP A 97 19.07 -5.03 6.00
N ALA A 98 18.49 -6.24 5.98
CA ALA A 98 18.06 -6.89 4.75
C ALA A 98 16.87 -6.19 4.09
N LEU A 99 15.88 -5.72 4.87
CA LEU A 99 14.71 -5.01 4.34
C LEU A 99 15.07 -3.60 3.85
N LEU A 100 15.83 -2.84 4.63
CA LEU A 100 16.29 -1.50 4.26
C LEU A 100 17.17 -1.54 3.01
N HIS A 101 18.07 -2.51 2.91
CA HIS A 101 18.87 -2.75 1.70
C HIS A 101 18.00 -3.19 0.50
N LEU A 102 17.04 -4.10 0.70
CA LEU A 102 16.12 -4.56 -0.35
C LEU A 102 15.27 -3.42 -0.93
N TYR A 103 14.86 -2.46 -0.10
CA TYR A 103 14.08 -1.29 -0.52
C TYR A 103 14.93 -0.07 -0.86
N GLY A 104 16.27 -0.18 -0.85
CA GLY A 104 17.18 0.90 -1.20
C GLY A 104 17.13 2.10 -0.26
N VAL A 105 16.71 1.90 0.99
CA VAL A 105 16.61 2.96 2.01
C VAL A 105 17.90 2.95 2.83
N GLU A 106 18.82 3.86 2.53
CA GLU A 106 19.98 4.10 3.39
C GLU A 106 19.56 4.84 4.66
N ALA A 107 19.56 4.13 5.79
CA ALA A 107 19.41 4.77 7.09
C ALA A 107 20.71 5.52 7.41
N LYS A 108 20.80 6.81 7.06
CA LYS A 108 21.84 7.68 7.61
C LYS A 108 21.59 7.84 9.11
N GLN A 109 22.39 7.17 9.92
CA GLN A 109 22.51 7.49 11.34
C GLN A 109 22.92 8.96 11.42
N LYS A 110 21.98 9.81 11.84
CA LYS A 110 22.31 11.20 12.13
C LYS A 110 23.01 11.16 13.49
N GLU A 111 24.33 11.27 13.50
CA GLU A 111 25.05 11.48 14.75
C GLU A 111 24.45 12.70 15.44
N LEU A 112 23.80 12.46 16.58
CA LEU A 112 23.38 13.51 17.48
C LEU A 112 24.66 14.13 18.04
N LYS A 113 25.10 15.24 17.44
CA LYS A 113 26.11 16.08 18.07
C LYS A 113 25.56 16.56 19.41
N GLU A 114 26.32 16.31 20.47
CA GLU A 114 26.07 16.80 21.81
C GLU A 114 25.81 18.32 21.74
N GLY A 115 24.62 18.74 22.14
CA GLY A 115 24.19 20.15 22.08
C GLY A 115 22.95 20.46 21.24
N SER A 116 22.30 19.47 20.61
CA SER A 116 21.06 19.69 19.82
C SER A 116 19.76 19.37 20.57
N HIS A 117 19.59 19.93 21.77
CA HIS A 117 18.29 20.16 22.42
C HIS A 117 18.40 21.55 23.06
N ARG A 118 17.49 22.51 22.93
CA ARG A 118 16.03 22.48 22.92
C ARG A 118 15.59 23.86 22.37
N ARG A 119 14.63 23.94 21.44
CA ARG A 119 13.88 25.21 21.28
C ARG A 119 12.80 25.19 22.36
N GLU A 120 13.02 26.01 23.38
CA GLU A 120 11.95 26.48 24.25
C GLU A 120 11.15 27.54 23.47
N GLU A 121 9.83 27.51 23.71
CA GLU A 121 8.74 28.32 23.14
C GLU A 121 8.15 27.89 21.79
#